data_AF-A0A519X9D5-F1
#
_entry.id   AF-A0A519X9D5-F1
#
_cell.length_a   1.000
_cell.length_b   1.000
_cell.length_c   1.000
_cell.angle_alpha   90.00
_cell.angle_beta   90.00
_cell.angle_gamma   90.00
#
_symmetry.space_group_name_H-M   'P 1'
#
loop_
_entity.id
_entity.type
_entity.pdbx_description
1 polymer ?
#
loop_
_entity_poly.entity_id
_entity_poly.type
_entity_poly.pdbx_seq_one_letter_code
_entity_poly.pdbx_strand_id
1 'polypeptide(L)' 'MNLRRDVFQAIADPTRRAILLLLASQSMTAGSIAANFQTARPTVSKHLQILAECEL' A
#
# COMPACT_ATOMS: atom_id res chain seq x y z
N MET A 1 -21.27 -5.22 -11.78
CA MET A 1 -20.77 -5.29 -10.40
C MET A 1 -19.30 -4.91 -10.47
N ASN A 2 -18.92 -3.68 -10.10
CA ASN A 2 -17.51 -3.32 -10.01
C ASN A 2 -16.94 -4.16 -8.87
N LEU A 3 -16.24 -5.23 -9.20
CA LEU A 3 -15.56 -6.06 -8.22
C LEU A 3 -14.37 -5.23 -7.73
N ARG A 4 -14.62 -4.26 -6.84
CA ARG A 4 -13.56 -3.63 -6.06
C ARG A 4 -12.72 -4.76 -5.49
N ARG A 5 -11.41 -4.66 -5.63
CA ARG A 5 -10.52 -5.65 -5.04
C ARG A 5 -10.90 -5.81 -3.57
N ASP A 6 -10.99 -7.05 -3.13
CA ASP A 6 -11.41 -7.37 -1.79
C ASP A 6 -10.44 -6.74 -0.78
N VAL A 7 -10.95 -5.89 0.10
CA VAL A 7 -10.21 -5.22 1.17
C VAL A 7 -9.44 -6.24 2.01
N PHE A 8 -10.02 -7.41 2.27
CA PHE A 8 -9.37 -8.48 3.02
C PHE A 8 -8.17 -9.05 2.26
N GLN A 9 -8.26 -9.18 0.93
CA GLN A 9 -7.10 -9.55 0.10
C GLN A 9 -6.04 -8.44 0.03
N ALA A 10 -6.45 -7.18 0.04
CA ALA A 10 -5.52 -6.06 0.08
C ALA A 10 -4.71 -6.08 1.39
N ILE A 11 -5.35 -6.23 2.54
CA ILE A 11 -4.62 -6.23 3.82
C ILE A 11 -3.93 -7.57 4.15
N ALA A 12 -4.19 -8.65 3.41
CA ALA A 12 -3.53 -9.94 3.64
C ALA A 12 -2.01 -9.91 3.40
N ASP A 13 -1.52 -8.96 2.58
CA ASP A 13 -0.10 -8.79 2.28
C ASP A 13 0.62 -7.96 3.36
N PRO A 14 1.73 -8.46 3.92
CA PRO A 14 2.45 -7.78 5.00
C PRO A 14 3.05 -6.44 4.57
N THR A 15 3.47 -6.29 3.31
CA THR A 15 4.00 -5.03 2.78
C THR A 15 2.91 -3.97 2.73
N ARG A 16 1.69 -4.34 2.28
CA ARG A 16 0.55 -3.42 2.27
C ARG A 16 0.13 -3.00 3.68
N ARG A 17 0.14 -3.92 4.66
CA ARG A 17 -0.08 -3.55 6.07
C ARG A 17 0.99 -2.59 6.60
N ALA A 18 2.26 -2.84 6.29
CA ALA A 18 3.34 -1.95 6.70
C ALA A 18 3.19 -0.55 6.10
N ILE A 19 2.79 -0.44 4.82
CA ILE A 19 2.49 0.85 4.17
C ILE A 19 1.36 1.58 4.91
N LEU A 20 0.26 0.89 5.24
CA LEU A 20 -0.86 1.47 5.97
C LEU A 20 -0.44 1.95 7.37
N LEU A 21 0.40 1.18 8.08
CA LEU A 21 0.92 1.58 9.39
C LEU A 21 1.81 2.83 9.31
N LEU A 22 2.64 2.95 8.28
CA LEU A 22 3.44 4.16 8.05
C LEU A 22 2.55 5.38 7.81
N LEU A 23 1.55 5.25 6.93
CA LEU A 23 0.60 6.32 6.62
C LEU A 23 -0.31 6.69 7.80
N ALA A 24 -0.68 5.71 8.62
CA ALA A 24 -1.45 5.94 9.84
C ALA A 24 -0.65 6.74 10.89
N SER A 25 0.69 6.63 10.89
CA SER A 25 1.54 7.40 11.79
C SER A 25 1.73 8.85 11.32
N GLN A 26 1.84 9.09 10.01
CA GLN A 26 2.01 10.42 9.42
C GLN A 26 1.78 10.39 7.91
N SER A 27 1.44 11.54 7.33
CA SER A 27 1.40 11.72 5.88
C SER A 27 2.81 11.56 5.29
N MET A 28 2.95 10.69 4.27
CA MET A 28 4.24 10.42 3.61
C MET A 28 4.09 10.43 2.09
N THR A 29 5.16 10.83 1.39
CA THR A 29 5.22 10.68 -0.07
C THR A 29 5.51 9.22 -0.44
N ALA A 30 5.14 8.81 -1.66
CA ALA A 30 5.45 7.46 -2.15
C ALA A 30 6.97 7.15 -2.14
N GLY A 31 7.81 8.17 -2.39
CA GLY A 31 9.27 8.04 -2.31
C GLY A 31 9.75 7.77 -0.88
N SER A 32 9.20 8.50 0.09
CA SER A 32 9.50 8.30 1.51
C SER A 32 9.03 6.93 2.01
N ILE A 33 7.85 6.47 1.58
CA ILE A 33 7.36 5.11 1.88
C ILE A 33 8.31 4.08 1.29
N ALA A 34 8.69 4.23 0.02
CA ALA A 34 9.58 3.27 -0.65
C ALA A 34 10.96 3.15 0.00
N ALA A 35 11.46 4.22 0.62
CA ALA A 35 12.72 4.20 1.37
C ALA A 35 12.70 3.30 2.63
N ASN A 36 11.52 2.88 3.10
CA ASN A 36 11.36 1.98 4.25
C ASN A 36 11.39 0.49 3.85
N PHE A 37 11.53 0.17 2.56
CA PHE A 37 11.51 -1.21 2.07
C PHE A 37 12.78 -1.53 1.29
N GLN A 38 13.23 -2.79 1.35
CA GLN A 38 14.35 -3.28 0.54
C GLN A 38 13.95 -3.61 -0.91
N THR A 39 12.68 -3.38 -1.29
CA THR A 39 12.15 -3.70 -2.62
C THR A 39 12.33 -2.53 -3.59
N ALA A 40 12.22 -2.83 -4.88
CA ALA A 40 12.27 -1.81 -5.91
C ALA A 40 11.07 -0.85 -5.80
N ARG A 41 11.29 0.45 -6.07
CA ARG A 41 10.25 1.50 -6.04
C ARG A 41 8.98 1.14 -6.84
N PRO A 42 9.04 0.52 -8.04
CA PRO A 42 7.84 0.12 -8.78
C PRO A 42 6.94 -0.86 -8.01
N THR A 43 7.52 -1.71 -7.17
CA THR A 43 6.76 -2.66 -6.34
C THR A 43 5.92 -1.93 -5.29
N VAL A 44 6.51 -0.91 -4.64
CA VAL A 44 5.79 -0.08 -3.66
C VAL A 44 4.68 0.72 -4.34
N SER A 45 4.93 1.30 -5.52
CA SER A 45 3.88 1.98 -6.29
C SER A 45 2.71 1.06 -6.64
N LYS A 46 2.98 -0.20 -7.01
CA LYS A 46 1.94 -1.20 -7.27
C LYS A 46 1.12 -1.50 -6.01
N HIS A 47 1.77 -1.60 -4.85
CA HIS A 47 1.06 -1.80 -3.58
C HIS A 47 0.17 -0.62 -3.22
N LEU A 48 0.65 0.62 -3.40
CA LEU A 48 -0.13 1.83 -3.19
C LEU A 48 -1.35 1.89 -4.12
N GLN A 49 -1.19 1.53 -5.40
CA GLN A 49 -2.30 1.46 -6.34
C GLN A 49 -3.38 0.47 -5.88
N ILE A 50 -2.99 -0.73 -5.42
CA ILE A 50 -3.93 -1.73 -4.92
C ILE A 50 -4.70 -1.21 -3.70
N LEU A 51 -4.02 -0.54 -2.77
CA LEU A 51 -4.65 0.06 -1.59
C LEU A 51 -5.66 1.15 -2.00
N ALA A 52 -5.28 2.04 -2.92
CA ALA A 52 -6.16 3.09 -3.44
C ALA A 52 -7.40 2.52 -4.17
N GLU A 53 -7.24 1.45 -4.95
CA GLU A 53 -8.37 0.74 -5.60
C GLU A 53 -9.35 0.12 -4.58
N CYS A 54 -8.89 -0.09 -3.34
CA CYS A 54 -9.70 -0.58 -2.21
C CYS A 54 -10.20 0.54 -1.29
N GLU A 55 -9.94 1.81 -1.61
CA GLU A 55 -10.26 2.98 -0.78
C GLU A 55 -9.63 2.92 0.64
N LEU A 56 -8.40 2.38 0.72
CA LEU A 56 -7.59 2.33 1.94
C LEU A 56 -6.47 3.38 1.95
#